data_AF-A0A924UAA9-F1
#
_entry.id   AF-A0A924UAA9-F1
#
_cell.length_a   1.000
_cell.length_b   1.000
_cell.length_c   1.000
_cell.angle_alpha   90.00
_cell.angle_beta   90.00
_cell.angle_gamma   90.00
#
_symmetry.space_group_name_H-M   'P 1'
#
loop_
_entity.id
_entity.type
_entity.pdbx_description
1 polymer ?
#
loop_
_entity_poly.entity_id
_entity_poly.type
_entity_poly.pdbx_seq_one_letter_code
_entity_poly.pdbx_strand_id
1 'polypeptide(L)'
;LTTIGNALKSFGYSFNSVDPKELADAENLLIEVKPHLFAITSDYQPPMRSGDAWLAMCWTGDAKQLNKDMPEIQYILGREGGEIWSDFYAIPASAPHKDAAYALINFLLDPAINYKEAMFHGQPVADARVNAMMSAAMMADPIIHPAAELLSTLEFGAAATLTNPDRAELMARFKSA
;
A
#
# COMPACT_ATOMS: atom_id res chain seq x y z
N LEU A 1 -6.21 1.16 8.15
CA LEU A 1 -6.98 0.82 6.93
C LEU A 1 -6.64 -0.60 6.48
N THR A 2 -5.45 -0.81 5.91
CA THR A 2 -4.93 -2.05 5.31
C THR A 2 -5.09 -3.30 6.16
N THR A 3 -4.68 -3.27 7.43
CA THR A 3 -4.74 -4.44 8.33
C THR A 3 -6.17 -4.99 8.47
N ILE A 4 -7.13 -4.14 8.80
CA ILE A 4 -8.54 -4.54 8.95
C ILE A 4 -9.12 -4.90 7.58
N GLY A 5 -8.78 -4.13 6.54
CA GLY A 5 -9.29 -4.36 5.19
C GLY A 5 -8.88 -5.73 4.65
N ASN A 6 -7.62 -6.12 4.79
CA ASN A 6 -7.15 -7.43 4.36
C ASN A 6 -7.75 -8.58 5.19
N ALA A 7 -7.97 -8.37 6.50
CA ALA A 7 -8.70 -9.34 7.33
C ALA A 7 -10.14 -9.53 6.81
N LEU A 8 -10.85 -8.44 6.46
CA LEU A 8 -12.18 -8.50 5.85
C LEU A 8 -12.16 -9.25 4.50
N LYS A 9 -11.17 -8.98 3.64
CA LYS A 9 -11.02 -9.68 2.35
C LYS A 9 -10.87 -11.19 2.53
N SER A 10 -10.19 -11.66 3.58
CA SER A 10 -10.04 -13.09 3.85
C SER A 10 -11.38 -13.83 4.07
N PHE A 11 -12.42 -13.10 4.50
CA PHE A 11 -13.79 -13.61 4.65
C PHE A 11 -14.67 -13.38 3.40
N GLY A 12 -14.11 -12.76 2.34
CA GLY A 12 -14.85 -12.36 1.14
C GLY A 12 -15.68 -11.09 1.31
N TYR A 13 -15.53 -10.37 2.42
CA TYR A 13 -16.18 -9.08 2.64
C TYR A 13 -15.51 -7.97 1.83
N SER A 14 -16.15 -6.80 1.76
CA SER A 14 -15.50 -5.61 1.19
C SER A 14 -14.33 -5.18 2.08
N PHE A 15 -13.21 -4.78 1.48
CA PHE A 15 -12.11 -4.10 2.18
C PHE A 15 -12.62 -2.91 3.02
N ASN A 16 -13.68 -2.28 2.52
CA ASN A 16 -14.29 -1.07 3.04
C ASN A 16 -15.47 -1.31 3.99
N SER A 17 -15.70 -2.54 4.42
CA SER A 17 -16.83 -2.80 5.31
C SER A 17 -16.76 -2.02 6.63
N VAL A 18 -17.93 -1.61 7.09
CA VAL A 18 -18.18 -1.03 8.41
C VAL A 18 -19.34 -1.74 9.11
N ASP A 19 -19.75 -2.92 8.60
CA ASP A 19 -20.76 -3.74 9.26
C ASP A 19 -20.19 -4.27 10.59
N PRO A 20 -20.87 -4.08 11.73
CA PRO A 20 -20.34 -4.49 13.02
C PRO A 20 -20.03 -6.00 13.14
N LYS A 21 -20.76 -6.86 12.42
CA LYS A 21 -20.51 -8.31 12.44
C LYS A 21 -19.27 -8.65 11.63
N GLU A 22 -19.14 -8.07 10.44
CA GLU A 22 -17.95 -8.27 9.60
C GLU A 22 -16.69 -7.73 10.30
N LEU A 23 -16.81 -6.60 11.01
CA LEU A 23 -15.73 -6.07 11.84
C LEU A 23 -15.38 -6.99 13.02
N ALA A 24 -16.37 -7.62 13.65
CA ALA A 24 -16.11 -8.59 14.72
C ALA A 24 -15.39 -9.84 14.21
N ASP A 25 -15.75 -10.35 13.03
CA ASP A 25 -15.04 -11.45 12.37
C ASP A 25 -13.57 -11.08 12.09
N ALA A 26 -13.35 -9.87 11.53
CA ALA A 26 -12.01 -9.36 11.27
C ALA A 26 -11.19 -9.18 12.56
N GLU A 27 -11.80 -8.69 13.64
CA GLU A 27 -11.15 -8.54 14.94
C GLU A 27 -10.69 -9.89 15.51
N ASN A 28 -11.57 -10.90 15.50
CA ASN A 28 -11.26 -12.23 15.99
C ASN A 28 -10.06 -12.83 15.23
N LEU A 29 -10.07 -12.73 13.90
CA LEU A 29 -8.94 -13.19 13.08
C LEU A 29 -7.64 -12.46 13.43
N LEU A 30 -7.68 -11.13 13.59
CA LEU A 30 -6.51 -10.34 13.93
C LEU A 30 -5.96 -10.70 15.32
N ILE A 31 -6.83 -10.94 16.30
CA ILE A 31 -6.43 -11.42 17.64
C ILE A 31 -5.79 -12.80 17.56
N GLU A 32 -6.31 -13.72 16.75
CA GLU A 32 -5.71 -15.05 16.53
C GLU A 32 -4.32 -14.95 15.88
N VAL A 33 -4.12 -14.00 14.97
CA VAL A 33 -2.82 -13.78 14.30
C VAL A 33 -1.81 -13.10 15.23
N LYS A 34 -2.25 -12.33 16.22
CA LYS A 34 -1.40 -11.50 17.08
C LYS A 34 -0.19 -12.22 17.70
N PRO A 35 -0.29 -13.44 18.26
CA PRO A 35 0.86 -14.17 18.83
C PRO A 35 1.94 -14.53 17.82
N HIS A 36 1.65 -14.47 16.52
CA HIS A 36 2.57 -14.79 15.44
C HIS A 36 3.26 -13.55 14.85
N LEU A 37 2.90 -12.35 15.30
CA LEU A 37 3.44 -11.11 14.75
C LEU A 37 4.78 -10.75 15.39
N PHE A 38 5.79 -10.54 14.55
CA PHE A 38 7.05 -9.93 14.96
C PHE A 38 6.84 -8.45 15.34
N ALA A 39 6.13 -7.70 14.51
CA ALA A 39 5.83 -6.29 14.74
C ALA A 39 4.60 -5.83 13.96
N ILE A 40 3.97 -4.75 14.42
CA ILE A 40 3.00 -3.97 13.64
C ILE A 40 3.67 -2.65 13.28
N THR A 41 4.28 -2.60 12.09
CA THR A 41 5.10 -1.48 11.63
C THR A 41 4.96 -1.28 10.12
N SER A 42 5.15 -0.04 9.66
CA SER A 42 5.35 0.25 8.24
C SER A 42 6.83 0.15 7.82
N ASP A 43 7.75 0.02 8.78
CA ASP A 43 9.19 -0.15 8.55
C ASP A 43 9.59 -1.63 8.72
N TYR A 44 9.11 -2.47 7.81
CA TYR A 44 9.29 -3.93 7.86
C TYR A 44 10.50 -4.42 7.05
N GLN A 45 11.15 -3.58 6.24
CA GLN A 45 12.31 -4.01 5.45
C GLN A 45 13.49 -4.49 6.33
N PRO A 46 13.88 -3.80 7.42
CA PRO A 46 14.99 -4.27 8.26
C PRO A 46 14.81 -5.70 8.81
N PRO A 47 13.68 -6.08 9.47
CA PRO A 47 13.50 -7.44 9.96
C PRO A 47 13.35 -8.49 8.85
N MET A 48 12.85 -8.11 7.67
CA MET A 48 12.84 -9.02 6.50
C MET A 48 14.26 -9.32 6.01
N ARG A 49 15.18 -8.35 6.07
CA ARG A 49 16.57 -8.52 5.65
C ARG A 49 17.43 -9.30 6.63
N SER A 50 17.19 -9.13 7.93
CA SER A 50 17.88 -9.90 8.97
C SER A 50 17.38 -11.34 9.07
N GLY A 51 16.19 -11.63 8.53
CA GLY A 51 15.51 -12.92 8.66
C GLY A 51 14.73 -13.07 9.97
N ASP A 52 14.56 -11.99 10.73
CA ASP A 52 13.72 -11.95 11.94
C ASP A 52 12.22 -12.02 11.60
N ALA A 53 11.84 -11.60 10.39
CA ALA A 53 10.52 -11.77 9.81
C ALA A 53 10.62 -12.51 8.47
N TRP A 54 9.65 -13.41 8.20
CA TRP A 54 9.59 -14.19 6.95
C TRP A 54 8.44 -13.79 6.02
N LEU A 55 7.46 -13.06 6.53
CA LEU A 55 6.30 -12.59 5.77
C LEU A 55 5.90 -11.20 6.27
N ALA A 56 5.56 -10.31 5.34
CA ALA A 56 5.03 -8.99 5.64
C ALA A 56 3.88 -8.64 4.70
N MET A 57 2.83 -8.04 5.25
CA MET A 57 1.98 -7.16 4.44
C MET A 57 2.82 -5.94 4.08
N CYS A 58 2.96 -5.64 2.79
CA CYS A 58 3.90 -4.65 2.30
C CYS A 58 3.34 -3.84 1.13
N TRP A 59 3.90 -2.65 0.94
CA TRP A 59 3.70 -1.80 -0.22
C TRP A 59 4.48 -2.35 -1.41
N THR A 60 3.88 -2.25 -2.60
CA THR A 60 4.45 -2.76 -3.87
C THR A 60 5.88 -2.26 -4.09
N GLY A 61 6.14 -1.03 -3.68
CA GLY A 61 7.45 -0.42 -3.82
C GLY A 61 8.55 -0.99 -2.98
N ASP A 62 8.28 -1.11 -1.68
CA ASP A 62 9.21 -1.70 -0.74
C ASP A 62 9.45 -3.17 -1.09
N ALA A 63 8.42 -3.86 -1.58
CA ALA A 63 8.52 -5.22 -2.08
C ALA A 63 9.44 -5.31 -3.31
N LYS A 64 9.34 -4.37 -4.25
CA LYS A 64 10.26 -4.31 -5.39
C LYS A 64 11.70 -4.05 -4.96
N GLN A 65 11.91 -3.15 -4.00
CA GLN A 65 13.24 -2.87 -3.46
C GLN A 65 13.81 -4.09 -2.73
N LEU A 66 13.01 -4.76 -1.90
CA LEU A 66 13.38 -6.01 -1.24
C LEU A 66 13.75 -7.10 -2.26
N ASN A 67 12.90 -7.33 -3.26
CA ASN A 67 13.16 -8.31 -4.32
C ASN A 67 14.42 -8.00 -5.15
N LYS A 68 14.71 -6.72 -5.41
CA LYS A 68 15.93 -6.30 -6.10
C LYS A 68 17.19 -6.66 -5.31
N ASP A 69 17.14 -6.46 -4.00
CA ASP A 69 18.30 -6.68 -3.12
C ASP A 69 18.42 -8.15 -2.67
N MET A 70 17.29 -8.86 -2.59
CA MET A 70 17.14 -10.26 -2.16
C MET A 70 16.16 -10.97 -3.10
N PRO A 71 16.63 -11.51 -4.25
CA PRO A 71 15.78 -12.09 -5.30
C PRO A 71 14.87 -13.24 -4.87
N GLU A 72 15.16 -13.87 -3.73
CA GLU A 72 14.33 -14.88 -3.09
C GLU A 72 13.03 -14.32 -2.48
N ILE A 73 12.97 -13.02 -2.17
CA ILE A 73 11.74 -12.36 -1.68
C ILE A 73 10.79 -12.19 -2.86
N GLN A 74 9.59 -12.77 -2.72
CA GLN A 74 8.53 -12.68 -3.71
C GLN A 74 7.42 -11.75 -3.22
N TYR A 75 6.83 -11.01 -4.17
CA TYR A 75 5.64 -10.22 -3.94
C TYR A 75 4.43 -10.91 -4.58
N ILE A 76 3.35 -11.02 -3.83
CA ILE A 76 2.14 -11.72 -4.25
C ILE A 76 0.93 -10.88 -3.84
N LEU A 77 0.00 -10.69 -4.78
CA LEU A 77 -1.34 -10.18 -4.48
C LEU A 77 -2.23 -11.33 -3.98
N GLY A 78 -2.91 -11.09 -2.86
CA GLY A 78 -3.85 -12.06 -2.28
C GLY A 78 -4.96 -12.42 -3.27
N ARG A 79 -5.35 -13.70 -3.34
CA ARG A 79 -6.38 -14.17 -4.28
C ARG A 79 -7.76 -13.63 -3.90
N GLU A 80 -7.94 -13.41 -2.61
CA GLU A 80 -9.11 -12.82 -1.97
C GLU A 80 -9.26 -11.33 -2.30
N GLY A 81 -8.20 -10.69 -2.82
CA GLY A 81 -8.11 -9.25 -3.05
C GLY A 81 -7.37 -8.54 -1.93
N GLY A 82 -7.52 -7.22 -1.85
CA GLY A 82 -6.76 -6.39 -0.91
C GLY A 82 -6.89 -4.91 -1.20
N GLU A 83 -5.84 -4.17 -0.87
CA GLU A 83 -5.76 -2.73 -1.09
C GLU A 83 -5.16 -2.40 -2.46
N ILE A 84 -5.79 -1.49 -3.18
CA ILE A 84 -5.14 -0.68 -4.21
C ILE A 84 -5.01 0.75 -3.70
N TRP A 85 -3.88 1.39 -3.94
CA TRP A 85 -3.52 2.66 -3.32
C TRP A 85 -2.86 3.60 -4.34
N SER A 86 -2.87 4.88 -4.02
CA SER A 86 -2.19 5.93 -4.77
C SER A 86 -1.91 7.10 -3.84
N ASP A 87 -0.70 7.65 -3.92
CA ASP A 87 -0.32 8.88 -3.24
C ASP A 87 -0.55 10.09 -4.13
N PHE A 88 -0.97 11.20 -3.52
CA PHE A 88 -1.27 12.45 -4.20
C PHE A 88 -0.56 13.62 -3.53
N TYR A 89 -0.08 14.55 -4.34
CA TYR A 89 0.29 15.88 -3.82
C TYR A 89 -0.97 16.66 -3.45
N ALA A 90 -0.96 17.27 -2.27
CA ALA A 90 -2.02 18.16 -1.80
C ALA A 90 -1.42 19.45 -1.25
N ILE A 91 -2.08 20.58 -1.52
CA ILE A 91 -1.74 21.88 -0.93
C ILE A 91 -2.76 22.17 0.18
N PRO A 92 -2.33 22.26 1.46
CA PRO A 92 -3.23 22.64 2.55
C PRO A 92 -3.90 24.00 2.28
N ALA A 93 -5.19 24.12 2.60
CA ALA A 93 -5.95 25.35 2.37
C ALA A 93 -5.33 26.57 3.07
N SER A 94 -4.67 26.36 4.21
CA SER A 94 -3.97 27.35 5.03
C SER A 94 -2.49 27.54 4.68
N ALA A 95 -1.97 26.90 3.63
CA ALA A 95 -0.55 27.00 3.26
C ALA A 95 -0.14 28.48 3.03
N PRO A 96 0.90 28.98 3.72
CA PRO A 96 1.29 30.39 3.64
C PRO A 96 1.99 30.76 2.33
N HIS A 97 2.45 29.76 1.56
CA HIS A 97 3.23 29.93 0.33
C HIS A 97 2.64 29.07 -0.81
N LYS A 98 1.39 29.33 -1.19
CA LYS A 98 0.68 28.54 -2.23
C LYS A 98 1.40 28.59 -3.57
N ASP A 99 1.91 29.74 -3.98
CA ASP A 99 2.60 29.88 -5.26
C ASP A 99 3.86 29.00 -5.33
N ALA A 100 4.63 28.93 -4.23
CA ALA A 100 5.79 28.05 -4.14
C ALA A 100 5.39 26.56 -4.17
N ALA A 101 4.28 26.20 -3.52
CA ALA A 101 3.75 24.83 -3.55
C ALA A 101 3.31 24.43 -4.97
N TYR A 102 2.60 25.31 -5.69
CA TYR A 102 2.27 25.08 -7.10
C TYR A 102 3.52 24.98 -7.98
N ALA A 103 4.53 25.83 -7.77
CA ALA A 103 5.78 25.75 -8.51
C ALA A 103 6.51 24.42 -8.27
N LEU A 104 6.53 23.92 -7.04
CA LEU A 104 7.11 22.62 -6.71
C LEU A 104 6.34 21.47 -7.36
N ILE A 105 5.01 21.45 -7.27
CA ILE A 105 4.19 20.41 -7.90
C ILE A 105 4.38 20.43 -9.43
N ASN A 106 4.40 21.60 -10.06
CA ASN A 106 4.68 21.72 -11.48
C ASN A 106 6.06 21.17 -11.86
N PHE A 107 7.08 21.42 -11.04
CA PHE A 107 8.41 20.86 -11.24
C PHE A 107 8.41 19.32 -11.12
N LEU A 108 7.75 18.77 -10.10
CA LEU A 108 7.67 17.31 -9.89
C LEU A 108 6.83 16.59 -10.94
N LEU A 109 5.85 17.28 -11.55
CA LEU A 109 5.01 16.74 -12.63
C LEU A 109 5.59 16.99 -14.03
N ASP A 110 6.72 17.67 -14.16
CA ASP A 110 7.47 17.70 -15.42
C ASP A 110 7.93 16.27 -15.76
N PRO A 111 7.65 15.74 -16.97
CA PRO A 111 7.94 14.35 -17.30
C PRO A 111 9.40 13.94 -17.10
N ALA A 112 10.36 14.85 -17.36
CA ALA A 112 11.78 14.52 -17.21
C ALA A 112 12.21 14.48 -15.74
N ILE A 113 11.55 15.24 -14.87
CA ILE A 113 11.77 15.21 -13.42
C ILE A 113 11.08 14.00 -12.80
N ASN A 114 9.80 13.79 -13.13
CA ASN A 114 9.03 12.64 -12.67
C ASN A 114 9.71 11.31 -13.08
N TYR A 115 10.22 11.22 -14.31
CA TYR A 115 11.01 10.06 -14.74
C TYR A 115 12.24 9.79 -13.85
N LYS A 116 12.99 10.83 -13.47
CA LYS A 116 14.16 10.68 -12.60
C LYS A 116 13.78 10.18 -11.21
N GLU A 117 12.67 10.70 -10.68
CA GLU A 117 12.12 10.28 -9.40
C GLU A 117 11.67 8.82 -9.46
N ALA A 118 10.88 8.47 -10.49
CA ALA A 118 10.42 7.12 -10.76
C ALA A 118 11.54 6.10 -10.90
N MET A 119 12.63 6.45 -11.58
CA MET A 119 13.82 5.60 -11.68
C MET A 119 14.61 5.47 -10.36
N PHE A 120 14.47 6.43 -9.45
CA PHE A 120 15.11 6.39 -8.14
C PHE A 120 14.35 5.48 -7.17
N HIS A 121 13.03 5.64 -7.02
CA HIS A 121 12.23 4.87 -6.07
C HIS A 121 11.58 3.61 -6.68
N GLY A 122 11.56 3.46 -8.00
CA GLY A 122 11.06 2.27 -8.70
C GLY A 122 9.55 2.01 -8.56
N GLN A 123 8.74 3.05 -8.36
CA GLN A 123 7.27 2.92 -8.27
C GLN A 123 6.62 3.10 -9.65
N PRO A 124 5.45 2.49 -9.88
CA PRO A 124 4.67 2.82 -11.06
C PRO A 124 4.17 4.26 -10.97
N VAL A 125 4.09 4.94 -12.10
CA VAL A 125 3.58 6.31 -12.19
C VAL A 125 2.31 6.36 -13.04
N ALA A 126 1.41 7.27 -12.68
CA ALA A 126 0.14 7.45 -13.40
C ALA A 126 0.29 8.22 -14.72
N ASP A 127 1.41 8.91 -14.94
CA ASP A 127 1.64 9.71 -16.14
C ASP A 127 2.09 8.82 -17.33
N ALA A 128 1.21 8.68 -18.32
CA ALA A 128 1.49 7.92 -19.54
C ALA A 128 2.71 8.45 -20.32
N ARG A 129 3.02 9.75 -20.23
CA ARG A 129 4.20 10.36 -20.87
C ARG A 129 5.49 9.83 -20.23
N VAL A 130 5.48 9.65 -18.91
CA VAL A 130 6.61 9.10 -18.16
C VAL A 130 6.73 7.60 -18.38
N ASN A 131 5.61 6.87 -18.38
CA ASN A 131 5.60 5.44 -18.71
C ASN A 131 6.18 5.16 -20.11
N ALA A 132 5.94 6.03 -21.09
CA ALA A 132 6.53 5.92 -22.43
C ALA A 132 8.06 6.11 -22.46
N MET A 133 8.66 6.67 -21.39
CA MET A 133 10.11 6.83 -21.23
C MET A 133 10.77 5.63 -20.54
N MET A 134 9.97 4.73 -19.95
CA MET A 134 10.47 3.59 -19.18
C MET A 134 10.99 2.46 -20.08
N SER A 135 11.93 1.68 -19.55
CA SER A 135 12.43 0.49 -20.25
C SER A 135 11.36 -0.59 -20.38
N ALA A 136 11.42 -1.39 -21.45
CA ALA A 136 10.52 -2.54 -21.62
C ALA A 136 10.60 -3.54 -20.46
N ALA A 137 11.79 -3.72 -19.88
CA ALA A 137 11.97 -4.61 -18.73
C ALA A 137 11.23 -4.09 -17.48
N MET A 138 11.25 -2.78 -17.23
CA MET A 138 10.50 -2.18 -16.13
C MET A 138 8.99 -2.27 -16.35
N MET A 139 8.53 -1.97 -17.57
CA MET A 139 7.11 -2.06 -17.93
C MET A 139 6.57 -3.50 -17.89
N ALA A 140 7.44 -4.51 -18.02
CA ALA A 140 7.08 -5.93 -17.93
C ALA A 140 7.25 -6.51 -16.51
N ASP A 141 7.67 -5.70 -15.53
CA ASP A 141 7.87 -6.16 -14.15
C ASP A 141 6.52 -6.45 -13.48
N PRO A 142 6.21 -7.70 -13.11
CA PRO A 142 4.91 -8.08 -12.57
C PRO A 142 4.65 -7.55 -11.15
N ILE A 143 5.68 -7.10 -10.42
CA ILE A 143 5.51 -6.47 -9.09
C ILE A 143 4.99 -5.04 -9.26
N ILE A 144 5.50 -4.31 -10.26
CA ILE A 144 5.20 -2.90 -10.51
C ILE A 144 3.98 -2.74 -11.43
N HIS A 145 3.86 -3.62 -12.43
CA HIS A 145 2.77 -3.66 -13.41
C HIS A 145 2.15 -5.06 -13.41
N PRO A 146 1.37 -5.42 -12.37
CA PRO A 146 0.69 -6.70 -12.32
C PRO A 146 -0.37 -6.81 -13.42
N ALA A 147 -0.73 -8.05 -13.75
CA ALA A 147 -1.80 -8.32 -14.71
C ALA A 147 -3.13 -7.70 -14.24
N ALA A 148 -3.90 -7.13 -15.17
CA ALA A 148 -5.08 -6.31 -14.85
C ALA A 148 -6.15 -7.07 -14.05
N GLU A 149 -6.28 -8.38 -14.28
CA GLU A 149 -7.19 -9.24 -13.52
C GLU A 149 -6.87 -9.29 -12.03
N LEU A 150 -5.59 -9.20 -11.65
CA LEU A 150 -5.16 -9.21 -10.24
C LEU A 150 -5.53 -7.90 -9.54
N LEU A 151 -5.68 -6.80 -10.28
CA LEU A 151 -6.09 -5.51 -9.74
C LEU A 151 -7.60 -5.44 -9.50
N SER A 152 -8.39 -6.24 -10.21
CA SER A 152 -9.86 -6.16 -10.16
C SER A 152 -10.49 -6.57 -8.82
N THR A 153 -9.75 -7.33 -8.01
CA THR A 153 -10.17 -7.77 -6.66
C THR A 153 -9.70 -6.82 -5.56
N LEU A 154 -8.88 -5.83 -5.90
CA LEU A 154 -8.37 -4.81 -4.99
C LEU A 154 -9.37 -3.65 -4.88
N GLU A 155 -9.41 -3.03 -3.71
CA GLU A 155 -10.30 -1.91 -3.43
C GLU A 155 -9.50 -0.71 -2.90
N PHE A 156 -9.83 0.49 -3.37
CA PHE A 156 -9.35 1.72 -2.75
C PHE A 156 -10.01 1.88 -1.38
N GLY A 157 -9.26 2.45 -0.42
CA GLY A 157 -9.81 2.87 0.86
C GLY A 157 -10.86 3.96 0.69
N ALA A 158 -12.09 3.69 1.13
CA ALA A 158 -13.17 4.67 1.13
C ALA A 158 -13.03 5.63 2.32
N ALA A 159 -13.35 6.91 2.13
CA ALA A 159 -13.25 7.94 3.18
C ALA A 159 -14.00 7.55 4.47
N ALA A 160 -15.17 6.92 4.33
CA ALA A 160 -15.97 6.45 5.46
C ALA A 160 -15.20 5.49 6.38
N THR A 161 -14.28 4.69 5.84
CA THR A 161 -13.49 3.72 6.61
C THR A 161 -12.34 4.37 7.37
N LEU A 162 -11.75 5.43 6.82
CA LEU A 162 -10.62 6.16 7.41
C LEU A 162 -11.03 6.93 8.67
N THR A 163 -12.29 7.36 8.72
CA THR A 163 -12.84 8.15 9.84
C THR A 163 -13.82 7.35 10.69
N ASN A 164 -13.99 6.04 10.46
CA ASN A 164 -14.95 5.23 11.22
C ASN A 164 -14.38 4.92 12.63
N PRO A 165 -15.12 5.28 13.71
CA PRO A 165 -14.67 5.06 15.08
C PRO A 165 -14.54 3.58 15.43
N ASP A 166 -15.45 2.72 14.96
CA ASP A 166 -15.43 1.28 15.28
C ASP A 166 -14.16 0.60 14.73
N ARG A 167 -13.73 0.96 13.51
CA ARG A 167 -12.45 0.50 12.93
C ARG A 167 -11.26 1.04 13.70
N ALA A 168 -11.31 2.27 14.19
CA ALA A 168 -10.25 2.84 15.01
C ALA A 168 -10.12 2.10 16.36
N GLU A 169 -11.25 1.83 17.02
CA GLU A 169 -11.29 1.08 18.27
C GLU A 169 -10.84 -0.37 18.10
N LEU A 170 -11.30 -1.05 17.03
CA LEU A 170 -10.84 -2.39 16.67
C LEU A 170 -9.32 -2.42 16.54
N MET A 171 -8.75 -1.50 15.75
CA MET A 171 -7.30 -1.43 15.58
C MET A 171 -6.57 -1.18 16.90
N ALA A 172 -7.14 -0.36 17.80
CA ALA A 172 -6.57 -0.12 19.11
C ALA A 172 -6.57 -1.39 19.97
N ARG A 173 -7.71 -2.12 20.03
CA ARG A 173 -7.83 -3.39 20.75
C ARG A 173 -6.84 -4.43 20.23
N PHE A 174 -6.77 -4.62 18.92
CA PHE A 174 -5.79 -5.51 18.28
C PHE A 174 -4.34 -5.14 18.59
N LYS A 175 -3.99 -3.85 18.60
CA LYS A 175 -2.63 -3.42 18.97
C LYS A 175 -2.29 -3.71 20.43
N SER A 176 -3.27 -3.59 21.33
CA SER A 176 -3.10 -3.75 22.78
C SER A 176 -3.25 -5.18 23.32
N ALA A 177 -3.87 -6.08 22.56
CA ALA A 177 -3.98 -7.50 22.90
C ALA A 177 -2.60 -8.17 22.95
#